data_AF-A0A7X7A2Z8-F1
#
_entry.id   AF-A0A7X7A2Z8-F1
#
_cell.length_a   1.000
_cell.length_b   1.000
_cell.length_c   1.000
_cell.angle_alpha   90.00
_cell.angle_beta   90.00
_cell.angle_gamma   90.00
#
_symmetry.space_group_name_H-M   'P 1'
#
loop_
_entity.id
_entity.type
_entity.pdbx_description
1 polymer ?
#
loop_
_entity_poly.entity_id
_entity_poly.type
_entity_poly.pdbx_seq_one_letter_code
_entity_poly.pdbx_strand_id
1 'polypeptide(L)'
;MVPNNILNSIDFEEEGNKMYRLAECLYPICRSITGNGVRETLAILKEIIPLELTEVPSGTKVLDWEIPDEWNIKDAWIKDMAGDKIIDFRDLNLHVLNYSTPVDQIIDLERLKKHVYTLPEYPQWVPYRTSYHNRQWGFCMSHNQMENLKDDNYHIKIDSEIRPGALTYGEFFIQGKTKEEVLISC
;
A
#
# COMPACT_ATOMS: atom_id res chain seq x y z
N MET A 1 -41.84 14.18 -6.38
CA MET A 1 -41.19 14.38 -7.69
C MET A 1 -39.69 14.35 -7.47
N VAL A 2 -39.04 13.25 -7.82
CA VAL A 2 -37.57 13.24 -7.99
C VAL A 2 -37.30 14.11 -9.23
N PRO A 3 -36.40 15.10 -9.19
CA PRO A 3 -36.10 15.89 -10.38
C PRO A 3 -35.67 14.93 -11.48
N ASN A 4 -36.41 14.98 -12.60
CA ASN A 4 -36.08 14.22 -13.78
C ASN A 4 -34.66 14.62 -14.21
N ASN A 5 -33.78 13.63 -14.10
CA ASN A 5 -32.50 13.49 -14.77
C ASN A 5 -31.26 14.15 -14.16
N ILE A 6 -30.92 13.77 -12.92
CA ILE A 6 -29.58 13.98 -12.32
C ILE A 6 -28.47 13.48 -13.27
N LEU A 7 -28.70 12.39 -13.99
CA LEU A 7 -27.74 11.85 -14.97
C LEU A 7 -27.49 12.81 -16.13
N ASN A 8 -28.48 13.61 -16.55
CA ASN A 8 -28.28 14.61 -17.61
C ASN A 8 -27.57 15.88 -17.11
N SER A 9 -27.44 16.06 -15.80
CA SER A 9 -26.69 17.18 -15.21
C SER A 9 -25.21 16.86 -14.95
N ILE A 10 -24.79 15.61 -15.18
CA ILE A 10 -23.41 15.18 -14.99
C ILE A 10 -22.68 15.19 -16.32
N ASP A 11 -21.58 15.93 -16.39
CA ASP A 11 -20.60 15.78 -17.47
C ASP A 11 -19.67 14.61 -17.12
N PHE A 12 -19.93 13.44 -17.69
CA PHE A 12 -19.16 12.23 -17.40
C PHE A 12 -17.70 12.30 -17.86
N GLU A 13 -17.39 13.10 -18.88
CA GLU A 13 -16.02 13.26 -19.34
C GLU A 13 -15.23 14.14 -18.37
N GLU A 14 -15.83 15.23 -17.90
CA GLU A 14 -15.21 16.08 -16.88
C GLU A 14 -15.00 15.31 -15.56
N GLU A 15 -16.02 14.59 -15.08
CA GLU A 15 -15.92 13.79 -13.86
C GLU A 15 -14.91 12.63 -14.02
N GLY A 16 -14.86 11.99 -15.18
CA GLY A 16 -13.84 10.98 -15.51
C GLY A 16 -12.42 11.53 -15.39
N ASN A 17 -12.17 12.72 -15.92
CA ASN A 17 -10.89 13.40 -15.81
C ASN A 17 -10.53 13.79 -14.37
N LYS A 18 -11.52 14.22 -13.56
CA LYS A 18 -11.30 14.48 -12.12
C LYS A 18 -10.92 13.21 -11.36
N MET A 19 -11.62 12.11 -11.61
CA MET A 19 -11.31 10.81 -11.00
C MET A 19 -9.92 10.31 -11.38
N TYR A 20 -9.52 10.46 -12.65
CA TYR A 20 -8.18 10.07 -13.11
C TYR A 20 -7.08 10.86 -12.40
N ARG A 21 -7.22 12.20 -12.32
CA ARG A 21 -6.25 13.05 -11.59
C ARG A 21 -6.16 12.70 -10.10
N LEU A 22 -7.29 12.35 -9.48
CA LEU A 22 -7.30 11.87 -8.10
C LEU A 22 -6.53 10.55 -7.98
N ALA A 23 -6.73 9.61 -8.90
CA ALA A 23 -5.98 8.36 -8.92
C ALA A 23 -4.47 8.60 -9.09
N GLU A 24 -4.06 9.52 -9.97
CA GLU A 24 -2.65 9.93 -10.12
C GLU A 24 -2.06 10.51 -8.83
N CYS A 25 -2.82 11.38 -8.14
CA CYS A 25 -2.42 11.96 -6.87
C CYS A 25 -2.25 10.89 -5.77
N LEU A 26 -3.15 9.91 -5.74
CA LEU A 26 -3.13 8.82 -4.75
C LEU A 26 -2.14 7.70 -5.10
N TYR A 27 -1.72 7.57 -6.35
CA TYR A 27 -0.87 6.48 -6.84
C TYR A 27 0.44 6.27 -6.06
N PRO A 28 1.26 7.30 -5.79
CA PRO A 28 2.57 7.09 -5.15
C PRO A 28 2.48 6.72 -3.65
N ILE A 29 1.34 7.00 -3.00
CA ILE A 29 1.18 6.78 -1.55
C ILE A 29 1.26 5.28 -1.25
N CYS A 30 2.21 4.89 -0.39
CA CYS A 30 2.39 3.52 0.05
C CYS A 30 1.31 3.10 1.06
N ARG A 31 0.18 2.62 0.57
CA ARG A 31 -0.90 2.07 1.38
C ARG A 31 -0.62 0.64 1.86
N SER A 32 -1.20 0.32 3.01
CA SER A 32 -1.33 -1.04 3.55
C SER A 32 -2.70 -1.15 4.23
N ILE A 33 -2.95 -2.22 4.98
CA ILE A 33 -4.17 -2.37 5.79
C ILE A 33 -4.20 -1.45 7.02
N THR A 34 -3.04 -0.87 7.38
CA THR A 34 -2.87 0.11 8.46
C THR A 34 -1.81 1.14 8.04
N GLY A 35 -1.58 2.16 8.88
CA GLY A 35 -0.43 3.06 8.74
C GLY A 35 -0.72 4.39 8.05
N ASN A 36 0.31 5.23 7.99
CA ASN A 36 0.21 6.62 7.56
C ASN A 36 -0.20 6.79 6.10
N GLY A 37 0.11 5.84 5.21
CA GLY A 37 -0.34 5.91 3.82
C GLY A 37 -1.87 5.86 3.67
N VAL A 38 -2.56 5.12 4.55
CA VAL A 38 -4.03 5.12 4.60
C VAL A 38 -4.54 6.46 5.13
N ARG A 39 -3.94 6.99 6.19
CA ARG A 39 -4.32 8.30 6.75
C ARG A 39 -4.13 9.44 5.75
N GLU A 40 -3.02 9.45 5.02
CA GLU A 40 -2.74 10.43 3.97
C GLU A 40 -3.78 10.34 2.85
N THR A 41 -4.08 9.11 2.40
CA THR A 41 -5.13 8.86 1.40
C THR A 41 -6.48 9.41 1.85
N LEU A 42 -6.89 9.09 3.08
CA LEU A 42 -8.17 9.54 3.64
C LEU A 42 -8.21 11.06 3.88
N ALA A 43 -7.08 11.67 4.23
CA ALA A 43 -6.98 13.13 4.34
C ALA A 43 -7.20 13.82 2.99
N ILE A 44 -6.63 13.30 1.90
CA ILE A 44 -6.86 13.81 0.54
C ILE A 44 -8.34 13.65 0.15
N LEU A 45 -8.93 12.49 0.42
CA LEU A 45 -10.34 12.24 0.12
C LEU A 45 -11.28 13.14 0.93
N LYS A 46 -10.88 13.52 2.16
CA LYS A 46 -11.65 14.41 3.03
C LYS A 46 -11.81 15.82 2.46
N GLU A 47 -10.90 16.26 1.60
CA GLU A 47 -11.02 17.53 0.87
C GLU A 47 -12.10 17.49 -0.21
N ILE A 48 -12.57 16.29 -0.59
CA ILE A 48 -13.57 16.08 -1.65
C ILE A 48 -14.94 15.74 -1.06
N ILE A 49 -14.97 14.88 -0.03
CA ILE A 49 -16.18 14.45 0.68
C ILE A 49 -15.97 14.48 2.19
N PRO A 50 -16.98 14.81 3.01
CA PRO A 50 -16.80 14.98 4.45
C PRO A 50 -16.73 13.62 5.18
N LEU A 51 -15.59 12.94 5.05
CA LEU A 51 -15.29 11.68 5.74
C LEU A 51 -15.11 11.89 7.25
N GLU A 52 -15.81 11.10 8.03
CA GLU A 52 -15.52 10.83 9.43
C GLU A 52 -14.48 9.72 9.51
N LEU A 53 -13.34 10.00 10.15
CA LEU A 53 -12.25 9.03 10.28
C LEU A 53 -12.34 8.36 11.64
N THR A 54 -12.29 7.04 11.64
CA THR A 54 -12.25 6.22 12.85
C THR A 54 -10.93 5.46 12.93
N GLU A 55 -10.37 5.41 14.12
CA GLU A 55 -9.18 4.61 14.44
C GLU A 55 -9.54 3.55 15.47
N VAL A 56 -9.33 2.29 15.09
CA VAL A 56 -9.54 1.14 15.98
C VAL A 56 -8.19 0.64 16.47
N PRO A 57 -7.91 0.62 17.79
CA PRO A 57 -6.61 0.24 18.32
C PRO A 57 -6.20 -1.20 17.96
N SER A 58 -4.91 -1.44 17.74
CA SER A 58 -4.33 -2.79 17.63
C SER A 58 -4.72 -3.66 18.82
N GLY A 59 -4.93 -4.96 18.59
CA GLY A 59 -5.37 -5.91 19.61
C GLY A 59 -6.89 -5.90 19.88
N THR A 60 -7.64 -4.95 19.32
CA THR A 60 -9.11 -4.96 19.43
C THR A 60 -9.68 -6.22 18.77
N LYS A 61 -10.53 -6.94 19.49
CA LYS A 61 -11.28 -8.10 18.94
C LYS A 61 -12.49 -7.60 18.16
N VAL A 62 -12.59 -8.04 16.91
CA VAL A 62 -13.70 -7.75 16.00
C VAL A 62 -14.22 -9.06 15.43
N LEU A 63 -15.27 -9.60 16.07
CA LEU A 63 -15.74 -10.97 15.82
C LEU A 63 -14.59 -11.97 16.04
N ASP A 64 -14.28 -12.79 15.04
CA ASP A 64 -13.19 -13.78 15.08
C ASP A 64 -11.81 -13.19 14.73
N TRP A 65 -11.75 -11.90 14.37
CA TRP A 65 -10.52 -11.23 13.98
C TRP A 65 -9.97 -10.35 15.11
N GLU A 66 -8.69 -10.03 15.00
CA GLU A 66 -8.00 -9.07 15.86
C GLU A 66 -7.35 -8.00 14.98
N ILE A 67 -7.50 -6.73 15.36
CA ILE A 67 -6.87 -5.61 14.65
C ILE A 67 -5.34 -5.74 14.77
N PRO A 68 -4.58 -5.76 13.66
CA PRO A 68 -3.15 -5.99 13.70
C PRO A 68 -2.39 -4.80 14.29
N ASP A 69 -1.13 -5.03 14.68
CA ASP A 69 -0.14 -3.97 14.87
C ASP A 69 -0.06 -3.09 13.63
N GLU A 70 0.14 -1.79 13.80
CA GLU A 70 0.26 -0.84 12.71
C GLU A 70 1.63 -0.94 12.01
N TRP A 71 1.62 -0.91 10.68
CA TRP A 71 2.83 -0.89 9.86
C TRP A 71 3.10 0.46 9.22
N ASN A 72 4.33 0.95 9.31
CA ASN A 72 4.81 2.12 8.58
C ASN A 72 6.18 1.85 7.96
N ILE A 73 6.49 2.52 6.86
CA ILE A 73 7.78 2.43 6.17
C ILE A 73 8.29 3.83 5.80
N LYS A 74 9.58 4.07 5.98
CA LYS A 74 10.25 5.32 5.64
C LYS A 74 11.08 5.19 4.37
N ASP A 75 11.80 4.09 4.23
CA ASP A 75 12.68 3.84 3.09
C ASP A 75 13.00 2.35 2.97
N ALA A 76 13.40 1.90 1.79
CA ALA A 76 13.97 0.58 1.60
C ALA A 76 14.79 0.48 0.31
N TRP A 77 15.81 -0.36 0.32
CA TRP A 77 16.66 -0.58 -0.84
C TRP A 77 17.39 -1.92 -0.81
N ILE A 78 17.87 -2.30 -1.99
CA ILE A 78 18.97 -3.25 -2.18
C ILE A 78 20.08 -2.47 -2.87
N LYS A 79 21.27 -2.41 -2.25
CA LYS A 79 22.48 -1.84 -2.83
C LYS A 79 23.52 -2.90 -3.07
N ASP A 80 24.30 -2.74 -4.14
CA ASP A 80 25.54 -3.50 -4.28
C ASP A 80 26.65 -2.94 -3.37
N MET A 81 27.81 -3.58 -3.39
CA MET A 81 28.97 -3.15 -2.60
C MET A 81 29.68 -1.90 -3.14
N ALA A 82 29.36 -1.45 -4.36
CA ALA A 82 29.79 -0.15 -4.87
C ALA A 82 28.93 1.00 -4.34
N GLY A 83 27.75 0.68 -3.78
CA GLY A 83 26.79 1.60 -3.21
C GLY A 83 25.63 1.97 -4.15
N ASP A 84 25.60 1.38 -5.35
CA ASP A 84 24.55 1.62 -6.33
C ASP A 84 23.26 0.93 -5.89
N LYS A 85 22.14 1.68 -5.91
CA LYS A 85 20.82 1.12 -5.60
C LYS A 85 20.33 0.32 -6.79
N ILE A 86 20.22 -0.99 -6.60
CA ILE A 86 19.59 -1.90 -7.56
C ILE A 86 18.06 -1.79 -7.41
N ILE A 87 17.59 -1.75 -6.16
CA ILE A 87 16.19 -1.50 -5.84
C ILE A 87 16.11 -0.25 -4.97
N ASP A 88 15.19 0.66 -5.31
CA ASP A 88 14.83 1.80 -4.49
C ASP A 88 13.31 1.84 -4.27
N PHE A 89 12.87 1.76 -3.02
CA PHE A 89 11.47 1.87 -2.66
C PHE A 89 10.84 3.19 -3.11
N ARG A 90 11.65 4.25 -3.22
CA ARG A 90 11.21 5.57 -3.67
C ARG A 90 10.82 5.60 -5.14
N ASP A 91 11.36 4.69 -5.95
CA ASP A 91 11.01 4.57 -7.37
C ASP A 91 9.68 3.83 -7.55
N LEU A 92 9.47 2.77 -6.77
CA LEU A 92 8.24 1.99 -6.80
C LEU A 92 8.01 1.29 -5.45
N ASN A 93 6.92 1.65 -4.76
CA ASN A 93 6.59 1.09 -3.44
C ASN A 93 6.29 -0.43 -3.47
N LEU A 94 5.96 -0.99 -4.64
CA LEU A 94 5.77 -2.43 -4.83
C LEU A 94 7.06 -3.24 -4.65
N HIS A 95 8.22 -2.58 -4.64
CA HIS A 95 9.49 -3.25 -4.38
C HIS A 95 9.61 -3.86 -3.00
N VAL A 96 8.75 -3.51 -2.05
CA VAL A 96 8.76 -4.06 -0.70
C VAL A 96 7.58 -5.01 -0.53
N LEU A 97 7.85 -6.19 0.05
CA LEU A 97 6.78 -7.06 0.54
C LEU A 97 6.00 -6.30 1.61
N ASN A 98 4.72 -5.99 1.35
CA ASN A 98 3.92 -5.17 2.24
C ASN A 98 3.81 -5.83 3.63
N TYR A 99 3.90 -5.03 4.70
CA TYR A 99 4.06 -5.51 6.09
C TYR A 99 5.43 -6.14 6.44
N SER A 100 6.48 -5.86 5.65
CA SER A 100 7.83 -6.35 5.97
C SER A 100 8.36 -5.84 7.32
N THR A 101 8.97 -6.75 8.09
CA THR A 101 9.75 -6.39 9.29
C THR A 101 10.99 -5.58 8.94
N PRO A 102 11.49 -4.69 9.82
CA PRO A 102 12.71 -3.94 9.57
C PRO A 102 13.91 -4.86 9.40
N VAL A 103 14.83 -4.47 8.53
CA VAL A 103 16.09 -5.17 8.32
C VAL A 103 17.16 -4.20 7.85
N ASP A 104 18.41 -4.41 8.28
CA ASP A 104 19.60 -3.67 7.84
C ASP A 104 20.79 -4.63 7.92
N GLN A 105 21.11 -5.29 6.80
CA GLN A 105 22.09 -6.39 6.76
C GLN A 105 22.86 -6.40 5.44
N ILE A 106 24.06 -6.98 5.46
CA ILE A 106 24.77 -7.37 4.23
C ILE A 106 24.61 -8.88 4.09
N ILE A 107 24.13 -9.34 2.94
CA ILE A 107 23.88 -10.75 2.64
C ILE A 107 24.37 -11.13 1.24
N ASP A 108 24.75 -12.39 1.04
CA ASP A 108 25.09 -12.93 -0.27
C ASP A 108 23.85 -13.07 -1.18
N LEU A 109 24.11 -13.26 -2.48
CA LEU A 109 23.07 -13.46 -3.48
C LEU A 109 22.17 -14.66 -3.14
N GLU A 110 22.71 -15.81 -2.72
CA GLU A 110 21.91 -17.01 -2.44
C GLU A 110 20.85 -16.75 -1.36
N ARG A 111 21.24 -16.07 -0.29
CA ARG A 111 20.33 -15.67 0.79
C ARG A 111 19.38 -14.58 0.34
N LEU A 112 19.84 -13.60 -0.44
CA LEU A 112 18.97 -12.57 -1.02
C LEU A 112 17.85 -13.22 -1.86
N LYS A 113 18.17 -14.23 -2.67
CA LYS A 113 17.19 -14.90 -3.53
C LYS A 113 16.05 -15.57 -2.78
N LYS A 114 16.25 -15.95 -1.51
CA LYS A 114 15.20 -16.53 -0.65
C LYS A 114 14.17 -15.49 -0.18
N HIS A 115 14.50 -14.20 -0.25
CA HIS A 115 13.68 -13.08 0.20
C HIS A 115 13.21 -12.16 -0.94
N VAL A 116 13.46 -12.55 -2.20
CA VAL A 116 13.03 -11.79 -3.38
C VAL A 116 11.93 -12.55 -4.12
N TYR A 117 10.83 -11.84 -4.40
CA TYR A 117 9.71 -12.36 -5.16
C TYR A 117 9.70 -11.77 -6.58
N THR A 118 9.50 -12.64 -7.58
CA THR A 118 9.38 -12.27 -8.99
C THR A 118 8.22 -13.03 -9.65
N LEU A 119 7.89 -12.69 -10.90
CA LEU A 119 6.93 -13.43 -11.74
C LEU A 119 7.63 -13.84 -13.05
N PRO A 120 8.17 -15.08 -13.15
CA PRO A 120 8.86 -15.54 -14.36
C PRO A 120 8.02 -15.46 -15.63
N GLU A 121 6.70 -15.67 -15.54
CA GLU A 121 5.75 -15.58 -16.63
C GLU A 121 5.57 -14.16 -17.18
N TYR A 122 5.86 -13.13 -16.37
CA TYR A 122 5.80 -11.72 -16.72
C TYR A 122 7.11 -11.02 -16.33
N PRO A 123 8.21 -11.26 -17.06
CA PRO A 123 9.56 -11.00 -16.56
C PRO A 123 9.91 -9.52 -16.38
N GLN A 124 9.07 -8.62 -16.90
CA GLN A 124 9.20 -7.16 -16.76
C GLN A 124 8.39 -6.60 -15.57
N TRP A 125 7.51 -7.38 -14.95
CA TRP A 125 6.61 -6.88 -13.91
C TRP A 125 7.21 -7.04 -12.52
N VAL A 126 6.98 -6.04 -11.66
CA VAL A 126 7.24 -6.13 -10.23
C VAL A 126 5.94 -6.61 -9.54
N PRO A 127 5.92 -7.79 -8.92
CA PRO A 127 4.71 -8.28 -8.27
C PRO A 127 4.38 -7.49 -7.01
N TYR A 128 3.09 -7.32 -6.73
CA TYR A 128 2.62 -6.94 -5.41
C TYR A 128 2.48 -8.19 -4.53
N ARG A 129 3.07 -8.16 -3.33
CA ARG A 129 2.99 -9.24 -2.32
C ARG A 129 2.78 -8.63 -0.93
N THR A 130 2.18 -9.40 -0.03
CA THR A 130 1.88 -8.98 1.34
C THR A 130 2.23 -10.05 2.35
N SER A 131 2.44 -9.67 3.61
CA SER A 131 2.73 -10.59 4.70
C SER A 131 2.09 -10.20 6.03
N TYR A 132 0.77 -10.00 6.03
CA TYR A 132 0.03 -9.45 7.18
C TYR A 132 0.06 -10.33 8.45
N HIS A 133 0.13 -11.65 8.30
CA HIS A 133 0.02 -12.59 9.42
C HIS A 133 1.29 -13.41 9.67
N ASN A 134 2.27 -13.33 8.77
CA ASN A 134 3.54 -14.02 8.90
C ASN A 134 4.65 -12.97 8.95
N ARG A 135 5.34 -12.82 10.09
CA ARG A 135 6.42 -11.84 10.23
C ARG A 135 7.62 -12.29 9.41
N GLN A 136 7.86 -11.61 8.32
CA GLN A 136 9.02 -11.76 7.46
C GLN A 136 9.32 -10.43 6.79
N TRP A 137 10.43 -10.37 6.08
CA TRP A 137 10.78 -9.27 5.20
C TRP A 137 11.06 -9.83 3.81
N GLY A 138 10.85 -8.99 2.80
CA GLY A 138 11.19 -9.33 1.43
C GLY A 138 11.10 -8.16 0.48
N PHE A 139 11.67 -8.37 -0.69
CA PHE A 139 11.61 -7.44 -1.81
C PHE A 139 10.88 -8.07 -2.99
N CYS A 140 10.30 -7.24 -3.84
CA CYS A 140 9.80 -7.65 -5.14
C CYS A 140 10.59 -6.92 -6.23
N MET A 141 10.89 -7.61 -7.32
CA MET A 141 11.54 -7.01 -8.49
C MET A 141 11.09 -7.73 -9.76
N SER A 142 11.46 -7.18 -10.91
CA SER A 142 11.22 -7.87 -12.18
C SER A 142 12.08 -9.14 -12.25
N HIS A 143 11.60 -10.16 -12.94
CA HIS A 143 12.37 -11.40 -13.11
C HIS A 143 13.70 -11.15 -13.83
N ASN A 144 13.68 -10.30 -14.87
CA ASN A 144 14.88 -9.93 -15.61
C ASN A 144 15.93 -9.28 -14.70
N GLN A 145 15.51 -8.40 -13.78
CA GLN A 145 16.43 -7.75 -12.86
C GLN A 145 17.08 -8.76 -11.91
N MET A 146 16.28 -9.71 -11.42
CA MET A 146 16.73 -10.80 -10.56
C MET A 146 17.76 -11.72 -11.24
N GLU A 147 17.54 -12.07 -12.52
CA GLU A 147 18.46 -12.90 -13.30
C GLU A 147 19.80 -12.21 -13.59
N ASN A 148 19.81 -10.88 -13.65
CA ASN A 148 21.00 -10.08 -13.91
C ASN A 148 21.81 -9.72 -12.64
N LEU A 149 21.37 -10.15 -11.46
CA LEU A 149 22.14 -9.97 -10.22
C LEU A 149 23.44 -10.76 -10.29
N LYS A 150 24.54 -10.10 -9.93
CA LYS A 150 25.87 -10.72 -9.85
C LYS A 150 25.98 -11.55 -8.58
N ASP A 151 26.81 -12.59 -8.63
CA ASP A 151 27.17 -13.34 -7.43
C ASP A 151 28.11 -12.49 -6.56
N ASP A 152 27.51 -11.74 -5.62
CA ASP A 152 28.16 -10.78 -4.75
C ASP A 152 27.34 -10.62 -3.46
N ASN A 153 27.82 -9.77 -2.56
CA ASN A 153 27.09 -9.30 -1.39
C ASN A 153 26.26 -8.05 -1.71
N TYR A 154 25.16 -7.91 -0.97
CA TYR A 154 24.24 -6.79 -1.10
C TYR A 154 23.91 -6.22 0.26
N HIS A 155 23.93 -4.88 0.35
CA HIS A 155 23.37 -4.18 1.50
C HIS A 155 21.87 -4.02 1.32
N ILE A 156 21.11 -4.75 2.13
CA ILE A 156 19.66 -4.66 2.15
C ILE A 156 19.20 -3.86 3.34
N LYS A 157 18.23 -2.97 3.11
CA LYS A 157 17.58 -2.21 4.17
C LYS A 157 16.09 -2.07 3.91
N ILE A 158 15.30 -2.32 4.96
CA ILE A 158 13.90 -1.91 5.07
C ILE A 158 13.78 -1.15 6.37
N ASP A 159 13.61 0.17 6.28
CA ASP A 159 13.36 1.06 7.42
C ASP A 159 11.86 1.15 7.66
N SER A 160 11.31 0.05 8.19
CA SER A 160 9.90 -0.08 8.56
C SER A 160 9.71 -0.27 10.05
N GLU A 161 8.47 -0.19 10.49
CA GLU A 161 8.08 -0.40 11.87
C GLU A 161 6.76 -1.16 11.93
N ILE A 162 6.69 -2.14 12.84
CA ILE A 162 5.46 -2.86 13.19
C ILE A 162 5.31 -2.75 14.71
N ARG A 163 4.33 -1.98 15.18
CA ARG A 163 4.08 -1.77 16.61
C ARG A 163 2.57 -1.54 16.86
N PRO A 164 2.10 -1.66 18.11
CA PRO A 164 0.73 -1.27 18.43
C PRO A 164 0.43 0.15 17.95
N GLY A 165 -0.69 0.31 17.24
CA GLY A 165 -1.17 1.57 16.67
C GLY A 165 -2.67 1.44 16.42
N ALA A 166 -3.13 1.78 15.22
CA ALA A 166 -4.53 1.61 14.84
C ALA A 166 -4.74 1.20 13.39
N LEU A 167 -5.87 0.55 13.15
CA LEU A 167 -6.48 0.49 11.83
C LEU A 167 -7.34 1.74 11.63
N THR A 168 -7.13 2.43 10.51
CA THR A 168 -7.87 3.64 10.16
C THR A 168 -8.86 3.34 9.03
N TYR A 169 -10.11 3.76 9.17
CA TYR A 169 -11.10 3.75 8.10
C TYR A 169 -11.90 5.06 8.07
N GLY A 170 -12.51 5.36 6.92
CA GLY A 170 -13.32 6.57 6.73
C GLY A 170 -14.75 6.22 6.34
N GLU A 171 -15.72 6.94 6.89
CA GLU A 171 -17.14 6.79 6.60
C GLU A 171 -17.77 8.13 6.21
N PHE A 172 -18.73 8.10 5.28
CA PHE A 172 -19.56 9.26 4.97
C PHE A 172 -21.01 8.83 4.85
N PHE A 173 -21.85 9.40 5.70
CA PHE A 173 -23.27 9.06 5.78
C PHE A 173 -24.15 10.22 5.28
N ILE A 174 -25.06 9.91 4.37
CA ILE A 174 -26.09 10.85 3.88
C ILE A 174 -27.44 10.41 4.41
N GLN A 175 -28.03 11.20 5.31
CA GLN A 175 -29.35 10.91 5.88
C GLN A 175 -30.44 11.00 4.80
N GLY A 176 -31.06 9.86 4.47
CA GLY A 176 -32.22 9.76 3.60
C GLY A 176 -33.54 10.11 4.29
N LYS A 177 -34.64 10.06 3.52
CA LYS A 177 -36.01 10.25 4.05
C LYS A 177 -36.52 9.05 4.84
N THR A 178 -35.92 7.88 4.65
CA THR A 178 -36.24 6.62 5.32
C THR A 178 -35.00 6.11 6.07
N LYS A 179 -35.18 5.04 6.85
CA LYS A 179 -34.09 4.31 7.51
C LYS A 179 -33.50 3.20 6.62
N GLU A 180 -34.00 3.05 5.40
CA GLU A 180 -33.44 2.09 4.44
C GLU A 180 -32.10 2.61 3.92
N GLU A 181 -31.12 1.72 3.76
CA GLU A 181 -29.74 2.08 3.47
C GLU A 181 -29.24 1.41 2.20
N VAL A 182 -28.40 2.16 1.45
CA VAL A 182 -27.61 1.64 0.34
C VAL A 182 -26.14 1.85 0.71
N LEU A 183 -25.39 0.76 0.85
CA LEU A 183 -23.97 0.80 1.18
C LEU A 183 -23.12 0.72 -0.09
N ILE A 184 -22.16 1.64 -0.22
CA ILE A 184 -21.08 1.60 -1.21
C ILE A 184 -19.77 1.51 -0.43
N SER A 185 -19.00 0.46 -0.66
CA SER A 185 -17.74 0.17 0.03
C SER A 185 -16.64 -0.11 -1.00
N CYS A 186 -15.45 0.47 -0.79
CA CYS A 186 -14.31 0.39 -1.70
C CYS A 186 -12.97 0.32 -0.96
#